data_AF-A0ABC8WJM5-F1
#
_entry.id   AF-A0ABC8WJM5-F1
#
_cell.length_a   1.000
_cell.length_b   1.000
_cell.length_c   1.000
_cell.angle_alpha   90.00
_cell.angle_beta   90.00
_cell.angle_gamma   90.00
#
_symmetry.space_group_name_H-M   'P 1'
#
loop_
_entity.id
_entity.type
_entity.pdbx_description
1 polymer ?
#
loop_
_entity_poly.entity_id
_entity_poly.type
_entity_poly.pdbx_seq_one_letter_code
_entity_poly.pdbx_strand_id
1 'polypeptide(L)'
;MLQKSFEKLQQWDQNSCSGLQLLVQFSSNDIGDPTVRHTIHTNRDGTIRIKSDHFGKFWRRRPNWIWADDSDDTTGDNPDTVFRAVRFGDMFALQNLGNNNYCTRLTTERKVSCLNASVPSINKWAHLRLEEAVLSRRIYNVDYRVVMDAKVYTQKVQTMATETAVNRTGTASAVKLTLKYSVAKRRTWGSSVSLKLGVKTAIQAGVPEVASSSVEIQHEFSASYTWGESVSQMEEQSVQYDLPVPAYTKVTLRMMGKQDSCDVPFSYYQEDILTDGQKVVNKFDDGIYHGVNSYDFTSEVTEEKLPGSTPDSTCSFL
;
A
#
# COMPACT_ATOMS: atom_id res chain seq x y z
N MET A 1 -26.48 1.53 0.38
CA MET A 1 -26.50 1.41 1.86
C MET A 1 -25.17 0.77 2.25
N LEU A 2 -24.12 1.57 2.40
CA LEU A 2 -22.76 1.10 2.69
C LEU A 2 -22.63 0.97 4.20
N GLN A 3 -22.84 -0.24 4.71
CA GLN A 3 -22.61 -0.59 6.10
C GLN A 3 -21.08 -0.71 6.28
N LYS A 4 -20.41 0.42 6.45
CA LYS A 4 -18.97 0.48 6.75
C LYS A 4 -18.84 0.37 8.26
N SER A 5 -18.46 -0.80 8.75
CA SER A 5 -18.13 -1.05 10.15
C SER A 5 -16.62 -1.18 10.33
N PHE A 6 -16.19 -0.96 11.58
CA PHE A 6 -14.87 -1.17 12.17
C PHE A 6 -13.92 0.02 12.13
N GLU A 7 -14.04 0.87 13.15
CA GLU A 7 -13.06 1.91 13.44
C GLU A 7 -12.92 2.06 14.97
N LYS A 8 -11.76 1.67 15.53
CA LYS A 8 -11.48 1.53 16.97
C LYS A 8 -11.06 2.82 17.68
N LEU A 9 -11.42 2.90 18.96
CA LEU A 9 -10.76 3.65 20.03
C LEU A 9 -10.70 2.76 21.31
N GLN A 10 -9.82 3.02 22.27
CA GLN A 10 -9.53 2.11 23.41
C GLN A 10 -10.25 2.54 24.71
N GLN A 11 -10.55 1.61 25.66
CA GLN A 11 -10.94 1.89 27.07
C GLN A 11 -10.88 0.64 27.99
N TRP A 12 -10.41 0.72 29.27
CA TRP A 12 -10.90 -0.05 30.45
C TRP A 12 -10.32 0.34 31.85
N ASP A 13 -10.97 -0.20 32.92
CA ASP A 13 -11.49 0.38 34.19
C ASP A 13 -10.62 0.38 35.50
N GLN A 14 -11.16 1.06 36.53
CA GLN A 14 -10.73 1.61 37.84
C GLN A 14 -9.94 0.78 38.89
N ASN A 15 -9.26 1.53 39.77
CA ASN A 15 -9.18 1.22 41.20
C ASN A 15 -9.88 2.30 42.07
N SER A 16 -11.04 1.91 42.62
CA SER A 16 -11.76 2.36 43.83
C SER A 16 -12.71 3.58 43.82
N CYS A 17 -13.94 3.25 44.24
CA CYS A 17 -15.07 4.02 44.77
C CYS A 17 -16.15 4.57 43.81
N SER A 18 -17.19 3.73 43.65
CA SER A 18 -18.56 3.96 43.15
C SER A 18 -18.78 4.26 41.66
N GLY A 19 -19.31 3.24 40.94
CA GLY A 19 -20.13 3.40 39.73
C GLY A 19 -19.41 3.19 38.40
N LEU A 20 -20.06 2.46 37.48
CA LEU A 20 -19.65 2.18 36.09
C LEU A 20 -18.95 3.39 35.44
N GLN A 21 -17.63 3.31 35.22
CA GLN A 21 -16.91 4.40 34.59
C GLN A 21 -16.85 4.19 33.07
N LEU A 22 -17.81 4.80 32.36
CA LEU A 22 -17.96 4.73 30.90
C LEU A 22 -17.00 5.67 30.14
N LEU A 23 -15.83 6.02 30.71
CA LEU A 23 -14.87 6.98 30.14
C LEU A 23 -13.88 6.39 29.12
N VAL A 24 -14.02 6.77 27.86
CA VAL A 24 -12.93 7.14 26.95
C VAL A 24 -11.46 6.93 27.40
N GLN A 25 -10.76 5.79 27.29
CA GLN A 25 -9.38 5.66 27.86
C GLN A 25 -8.32 4.89 27.04
N PHE A 26 -7.12 5.46 26.90
CA PHE A 26 -5.98 4.77 26.28
C PHE A 26 -5.27 3.82 27.27
N SER A 27 -5.79 2.60 27.47
CA SER A 27 -5.29 1.66 28.48
C SER A 27 -4.96 0.23 28.02
N SER A 28 -5.35 -0.17 26.81
CA SER A 28 -5.12 -1.53 26.29
C SER A 28 -4.35 -1.48 24.97
N ASN A 29 -3.43 -2.44 24.76
CA ASN A 29 -2.74 -2.67 23.50
C ASN A 29 -3.10 -4.03 22.88
N ASP A 30 -4.07 -4.74 23.45
CA ASP A 30 -4.55 -6.02 22.97
C ASP A 30 -5.75 -5.83 22.03
N ILE A 31 -5.61 -6.26 20.78
CA ILE A 31 -6.67 -6.22 19.78
C ILE A 31 -7.86 -7.12 20.16
N GLY A 32 -7.60 -8.21 20.91
CA GLY A 32 -8.58 -9.19 21.35
C GLY A 32 -9.42 -8.75 22.56
N ASP A 33 -9.04 -7.65 23.22
CA ASP A 33 -9.80 -7.07 24.31
C ASP A 33 -11.21 -6.65 23.82
N PRO A 34 -12.30 -7.19 24.39
CA PRO A 34 -13.65 -6.91 23.89
C PRO A 34 -14.04 -5.43 24.00
N THR A 35 -13.29 -4.64 24.76
CA THR A 35 -13.60 -3.28 25.18
C THR A 35 -13.04 -2.22 24.24
N VAL A 36 -12.07 -2.59 23.40
CA VAL A 36 -11.45 -1.69 22.42
C VAL A 36 -12.22 -1.64 21.09
N ARG A 37 -13.24 -2.49 20.92
CA ARG A 37 -14.01 -2.56 19.66
C ARG A 37 -15.07 -1.47 19.60
N HIS A 38 -15.03 -0.71 18.52
CA HIS A 38 -15.96 0.38 18.25
C HIS A 38 -16.45 0.33 16.81
N THR A 39 -17.69 0.76 16.64
CA THR A 39 -18.35 0.90 15.34
C THR A 39 -18.54 2.38 15.03
N ILE A 40 -18.05 2.81 13.86
CA ILE A 40 -18.29 4.16 13.36
C ILE A 40 -19.53 4.17 12.46
N HIS A 41 -20.39 5.14 12.73
CA HIS A 41 -21.58 5.45 11.96
C HIS A 41 -21.38 6.79 11.28
N THR A 42 -21.30 6.78 9.95
CA THR A 42 -21.12 8.00 9.15
C THR A 42 -22.47 8.61 8.80
N ASN A 43 -22.63 9.90 9.10
CA ASN A 43 -23.78 10.70 8.73
C ASN A 43 -23.67 11.19 7.27
N ARG A 44 -24.78 11.65 6.70
CA ARG A 44 -24.83 12.12 5.30
C ARG A 44 -23.92 13.33 5.03
N ASP A 45 -23.67 14.14 6.04
CA ASP A 45 -22.82 15.34 5.98
C ASP A 45 -21.32 15.04 6.18
N GLY A 46 -20.94 13.76 6.32
CA GLY A 46 -19.57 13.33 6.55
C GLY A 46 -19.12 13.40 8.01
N THR A 47 -20.00 13.82 8.93
CA THR A 47 -19.73 13.67 10.38
C THR A 47 -19.91 12.21 10.80
N ILE A 48 -19.42 11.87 11.99
CA ILE A 48 -19.43 10.51 12.50
C ILE A 48 -19.97 10.45 13.92
N ARG A 49 -20.55 9.30 14.26
CA ARG A 49 -20.84 8.88 15.63
C ARG A 49 -20.09 7.60 15.91
N ILE A 50 -19.58 7.45 17.13
CA ILE A 50 -18.74 6.32 17.51
C ILE A 50 -19.47 5.53 18.59
N LYS A 51 -19.71 4.24 18.36
CA LYS A 51 -20.37 3.35 19.31
C LYS A 51 -19.35 2.40 19.93
N SER A 52 -19.36 2.28 21.25
CA SER A 52 -18.66 1.18 21.93
C SER A 52 -19.47 -0.10 21.74
N ASP A 53 -18.86 -1.11 21.15
CA ASP A 53 -19.55 -2.38 20.93
C ASP A 53 -19.71 -3.16 22.24
N HIS A 54 -18.79 -2.98 23.18
CA HIS A 54 -18.84 -3.57 24.51
C HIS A 54 -20.01 -3.03 25.34
N PHE A 55 -20.16 -1.70 25.40
CA PHE A 55 -21.25 -1.08 26.15
C PHE A 55 -22.55 -0.98 25.37
N GLY A 56 -22.50 -1.14 24.04
CA GLY A 56 -23.66 -0.96 23.16
C GLY A 56 -24.14 0.49 23.08
N LYS A 57 -23.29 1.46 23.43
CA LYS A 57 -23.64 2.89 23.61
C LYS A 57 -22.76 3.81 22.79
N PHE A 58 -23.30 4.96 22.41
CA PHE A 58 -22.56 5.98 21.69
C PHE A 58 -21.66 6.79 22.62
N TRP A 59 -20.60 7.29 22.01
CA TRP A 59 -19.71 8.26 22.58
C TRP A 59 -20.39 9.60 22.71
N ARG A 60 -20.17 10.26 23.85
CA ARG A 60 -20.72 11.56 24.17
C ARG A 60 -19.73 12.38 24.99
N ARG A 61 -19.60 13.65 24.64
CA ARG A 61 -18.85 14.63 25.41
C ARG A 61 -19.65 15.08 26.66
N ARG A 62 -19.06 14.95 27.87
CA ARG A 62 -19.64 15.45 29.13
C ARG A 62 -18.60 15.66 30.26
N PRO A 63 -18.41 16.88 30.79
CA PRO A 63 -18.54 18.14 30.06
C PRO A 63 -17.55 18.16 28.89
N ASN A 64 -16.26 17.89 29.11
CA ASN A 64 -15.26 17.76 28.04
C ASN A 64 -14.71 16.33 27.91
N TRP A 65 -14.94 15.47 28.90
CA TRP A 65 -14.56 14.06 28.82
C TRP A 65 -15.46 13.31 27.84
N ILE A 66 -14.91 12.31 27.15
CA ILE A 66 -15.70 11.45 26.27
C ILE A 66 -16.13 10.20 27.02
N TRP A 67 -17.43 9.92 26.99
CA TRP A 67 -18.08 8.79 27.65
C TRP A 67 -18.78 7.91 26.63
N ALA A 68 -18.70 6.59 26.75
CA ALA A 68 -19.51 5.63 26.01
C ALA A 68 -20.82 5.34 26.77
N ASP A 69 -21.61 6.38 27.03
CA ASP A 69 -22.78 6.29 27.90
C ASP A 69 -24.10 6.71 27.27
N ASP A 70 -24.09 7.12 26.01
CA ASP A 70 -25.29 7.64 25.35
C ASP A 70 -26.10 6.51 24.70
N SER A 71 -27.30 6.30 25.24
CA SER A 71 -28.31 5.37 24.72
C SER A 71 -29.48 6.06 24.03
N ASP A 72 -29.60 7.37 24.18
CA ASP A 72 -30.84 8.10 23.94
C ASP A 72 -30.82 8.82 22.59
N ASP A 73 -29.64 9.27 22.13
CA ASP A 73 -29.51 9.89 20.84
C ASP A 73 -29.41 8.81 19.76
N THR A 74 -30.49 8.59 19.03
CA THR A 74 -30.54 7.67 17.88
C THR A 74 -30.41 8.40 16.54
N THR A 75 -30.54 9.73 16.54
CA THR A 75 -30.63 10.57 15.33
C THR A 75 -29.34 11.33 15.03
N GLY A 76 -28.47 11.52 16.02
CA GLY A 76 -27.28 12.38 15.92
C GLY A 76 -27.60 13.86 16.12
N ASP A 77 -28.77 14.19 16.68
CA ASP A 77 -29.18 15.58 16.92
C ASP A 77 -28.44 16.20 18.12
N ASN A 78 -27.88 15.38 19.01
CA ASN A 78 -27.06 15.87 20.10
C ASN A 78 -25.62 16.09 19.59
N PRO A 79 -25.15 17.34 19.45
CA PRO A 79 -23.82 17.62 18.91
C PRO A 79 -22.69 17.09 19.81
N ASP A 80 -22.98 16.76 21.07
CA ASP A 80 -22.02 16.10 21.96
C ASP A 80 -21.72 14.64 21.57
N THR A 81 -22.58 14.00 20.78
CA THR A 81 -22.36 12.63 20.26
C THR A 81 -21.79 12.60 18.84
N VAL A 82 -21.64 13.77 18.22
CA VAL A 82 -21.21 13.91 16.84
C VAL A 82 -19.78 14.44 16.78
N PHE A 83 -18.98 13.80 15.93
CA PHE A 83 -17.58 14.12 15.74
C PHE A 83 -17.27 14.35 14.26
N ARG A 84 -16.23 15.13 14.00
CA ARG A 84 -15.58 15.25 12.70
C ARG A 84 -14.19 14.64 12.78
N ALA A 85 -13.90 13.70 11.89
CA ALA A 85 -12.56 13.16 11.74
C ALA A 85 -11.74 14.04 10.79
N VAL A 86 -10.52 14.39 11.22
CA VAL A 86 -9.54 15.12 10.43
C VAL A 86 -8.34 14.21 10.23
N ARG A 87 -8.07 13.82 8.98
CA ARG A 87 -6.91 12.99 8.60
C ARG A 87 -5.70 13.87 8.29
N PHE A 88 -4.53 13.48 8.79
CA PHE A 88 -3.24 14.07 8.46
C PHE A 88 -2.16 12.98 8.39
N GLY A 89 -1.70 12.69 7.17
CA GLY A 89 -0.91 11.48 6.90
C GLY A 89 -1.69 10.21 7.25
N ASP A 90 -1.10 9.36 8.09
CA ASP A 90 -1.70 8.11 8.60
C ASP A 90 -2.36 8.26 9.97
N MET A 91 -2.41 9.49 10.49
CA MET A 91 -3.03 9.81 11.77
C MET A 91 -4.34 10.56 11.58
N PHE A 92 -5.15 10.54 12.62
CA PHE A 92 -6.43 11.20 12.69
C PHE A 92 -6.52 12.05 13.96
N ALA A 93 -7.36 13.07 13.93
CA ALA A 93 -7.85 13.76 15.11
C ALA A 93 -9.37 13.81 15.05
N LEU A 94 -10.01 13.85 16.22
CA LEU A 94 -11.46 13.95 16.34
C LEU A 94 -11.83 15.30 16.92
N GLN A 95 -12.64 16.08 16.21
CA GLN A 95 -13.28 17.29 16.73
C GLN A 95 -14.68 16.93 17.21
N ASN A 96 -15.04 17.26 18.45
CA ASN A 96 -16.42 17.12 18.92
C ASN A 96 -17.22 18.37 18.53
N LEU A 97 -18.44 18.20 18.00
CA LEU A 97 -19.22 19.33 17.51
C LEU A 97 -19.96 20.10 18.61
N GLY A 98 -20.12 19.52 19.80
CA GLY A 98 -20.77 20.18 20.93
C GLY A 98 -19.99 21.34 21.53
N ASN A 99 -18.66 21.33 21.41
CA ASN A 99 -17.81 22.45 21.83
C ASN A 99 -16.75 22.89 20.79
N ASN A 100 -16.74 22.27 19.61
CA ASN A 100 -15.78 22.51 18.52
C ASN A 100 -14.30 22.30 18.89
N ASN A 101 -13.99 21.66 20.02
CA ASN A 101 -12.63 21.32 20.41
C ASN A 101 -12.21 19.95 19.87
N TYR A 102 -10.91 19.77 19.71
CA TYR A 102 -10.30 18.49 19.39
C TYR A 102 -10.13 17.64 20.65
N CYS A 103 -10.33 16.34 20.46
CA CYS A 103 -10.09 15.31 21.44
C CYS A 103 -8.58 15.11 21.63
N THR A 104 -8.14 15.09 22.88
CA THR A 104 -6.76 14.86 23.30
C THR A 104 -6.72 13.81 24.40
N ARG A 105 -5.63 13.06 24.47
CA ARG A 105 -5.29 12.28 25.67
C ARG A 105 -4.97 13.24 26.82
N LEU A 106 -5.63 13.06 27.96
CA LEU A 106 -5.46 13.91 29.14
C LEU A 106 -5.48 13.10 30.43
N THR A 107 -4.57 13.46 31.35
CA THR A 107 -4.54 12.94 32.73
C THR A 107 -4.77 14.11 33.69
N THR A 108 -5.95 14.17 34.30
CA THR A 108 -6.32 15.16 35.31
C THR A 108 -7.61 14.72 36.01
N GLU A 109 -8.04 15.40 37.08
CA GLU A 109 -9.30 15.11 37.78
C GLU A 109 -9.46 13.62 38.16
N ARG A 110 -8.37 12.98 38.58
CA ARG A 110 -8.29 11.54 38.91
C ARG A 110 -8.62 10.60 37.74
N LYS A 111 -8.64 11.11 36.49
CA LYS A 111 -8.78 10.34 35.26
C LYS A 111 -7.42 10.26 34.60
N VAL A 112 -6.99 9.06 34.23
CA VAL A 112 -5.64 8.82 33.70
C VAL A 112 -5.75 8.48 32.23
N SER A 113 -5.09 9.26 31.37
CA SER A 113 -5.00 8.96 29.95
C SER A 113 -6.36 8.79 29.28
N CYS A 114 -7.33 9.62 29.64
CA CYS A 114 -8.66 9.58 29.07
C CYS A 114 -8.79 10.53 27.88
N LEU A 115 -9.73 10.25 26.99
CA LEU A 115 -10.07 11.10 25.86
C LEU A 115 -10.90 12.30 26.31
N ASN A 116 -10.46 13.49 25.93
CA ASN A 116 -11.05 14.75 26.36
C ASN A 116 -11.07 15.77 25.22
N ALA A 117 -12.23 16.33 24.88
CA ALA A 117 -12.39 17.39 23.89
C ALA A 117 -12.16 18.77 24.51
N SER A 118 -10.90 19.18 24.71
CA SER A 118 -10.54 20.44 25.39
C SER A 118 -9.51 21.29 24.68
N VAL A 119 -8.92 20.83 23.57
CA VAL A 119 -7.87 21.58 22.89
C VAL A 119 -8.40 22.24 21.61
N PRO A 120 -8.16 23.54 21.38
CA PRO A 120 -8.71 24.26 20.23
C PRO A 120 -8.01 23.92 18.91
N SER A 121 -6.85 23.23 18.98
CA SER A 121 -6.06 22.81 17.83
C SER A 121 -5.47 21.41 18.05
N ILE A 122 -5.14 20.73 16.95
CA ILE A 122 -4.54 19.40 16.96
C ILE A 122 -3.12 19.50 17.54
N ASN A 123 -2.92 18.95 18.73
CA ASN A 123 -1.61 18.83 19.37
C ASN A 123 -1.11 17.37 19.28
N LYS A 124 0.12 17.12 19.74
CA LYS A 124 0.72 15.77 19.72
C LYS A 124 -0.08 14.67 20.45
N TRP A 125 -0.95 15.04 21.39
CA TRP A 125 -1.78 14.13 22.18
C TRP A 125 -3.18 13.92 21.59
N ALA A 126 -3.53 14.68 20.54
CA ALA A 126 -4.75 14.52 19.75
C ALA A 126 -4.56 13.57 18.56
N HIS A 127 -3.35 13.04 18.37
CA HIS A 127 -3.04 12.10 17.29
C HIS A 127 -3.60 10.71 17.64
N LEU A 128 -4.48 10.21 16.78
CA LEU A 128 -5.10 8.91 16.87
C LEU A 128 -4.65 8.06 15.69
N ARG A 129 -4.24 6.82 15.96
CA ARG A 129 -4.07 5.80 14.93
C ARG A 129 -5.31 4.93 14.91
N LEU A 130 -5.77 4.65 13.71
CA LEU A 130 -6.91 3.78 13.49
C LEU A 130 -6.43 2.38 13.11
N GLU A 131 -7.02 1.36 13.73
CA GLU A 131 -6.74 -0.05 13.48
C GLU A 131 -8.06 -0.81 13.34
N GLU A 132 -8.12 -1.77 12.41
CA GLU A 132 -9.28 -2.62 12.23
C GLU A 132 -9.33 -3.72 13.30
N ALA A 133 -10.52 -4.04 13.82
CA ALA A 133 -10.73 -5.10 14.83
C ALA A 133 -10.78 -6.51 14.22
N VAL A 134 -9.73 -6.87 13.49
CA VAL A 134 -9.65 -8.11 12.71
C VAL A 134 -8.43 -8.90 13.16
N LEU A 135 -8.64 -10.17 13.54
CA LEU A 135 -7.58 -11.10 13.91
C LEU A 135 -6.84 -11.62 12.68
N SER A 136 -7.59 -11.95 11.63
CA SER A 136 -7.03 -12.39 10.36
C SER A 136 -7.93 -11.99 9.21
N ARG A 137 -7.28 -11.70 8.07
CA ARG A 137 -7.94 -11.34 6.82
C ARG A 137 -7.43 -12.22 5.71
N ARG A 138 -8.35 -12.73 4.90
CA ARG A 138 -8.07 -13.45 3.66
C ARG A 138 -8.79 -12.79 2.50
N ILE A 139 -8.07 -12.59 1.40
CA ILE A 139 -8.62 -12.11 0.13
C ILE A 139 -8.44 -13.19 -0.93
N TYR A 140 -9.52 -13.53 -1.61
CA TYR A 140 -9.58 -14.63 -2.57
C TYR A 140 -10.66 -14.38 -3.63
N ASN A 141 -10.71 -15.26 -4.64
CA ASN A 141 -11.61 -15.14 -5.79
C ASN A 141 -11.51 -13.75 -6.43
N VAL A 142 -10.27 -13.33 -6.68
CA VAL A 142 -9.96 -12.07 -7.37
C VAL A 142 -10.29 -12.24 -8.85
N ASP A 143 -11.23 -11.43 -9.34
CA ASP A 143 -11.73 -11.48 -10.71
C ASP A 143 -11.42 -10.17 -11.43
N TYR A 144 -10.52 -10.24 -12.41
CA TYR A 144 -9.97 -9.09 -13.11
C TYR A 144 -10.75 -8.76 -14.38
N ARG A 145 -11.02 -7.47 -14.59
CA ARG A 145 -11.69 -6.96 -15.79
C ARG A 145 -10.68 -6.61 -16.90
N VAL A 146 -9.82 -7.57 -17.26
CA VAL A 146 -8.68 -7.33 -18.17
C VAL A 146 -9.07 -6.87 -19.58
N VAL A 147 -10.20 -7.34 -20.11
CA VAL A 147 -10.60 -7.03 -21.50
C VAL A 147 -11.31 -5.68 -21.64
N MET A 148 -12.12 -5.32 -20.64
CA MET A 148 -13.00 -4.14 -20.74
C MET A 148 -12.41 -2.90 -20.10
N ASP A 149 -11.72 -3.05 -18.97
CA ASP A 149 -11.40 -1.92 -18.10
C ASP A 149 -9.90 -1.75 -17.83
N ALA A 150 -9.05 -2.65 -18.34
CA ALA A 150 -7.60 -2.50 -18.18
C ALA A 150 -7.06 -1.31 -18.95
N LYS A 151 -6.16 -0.56 -18.31
CA LYS A 151 -5.42 0.54 -18.93
C LYS A 151 -3.95 0.19 -18.95
N VAL A 152 -3.36 0.21 -20.13
CA VAL A 152 -1.92 0.04 -20.32
C VAL A 152 -1.31 1.41 -20.59
N TYR A 153 -0.26 1.73 -19.86
CA TYR A 153 0.55 2.93 -20.07
C TYR A 153 1.93 2.47 -20.51
N THR A 154 2.17 2.58 -21.80
CA THR A 154 3.44 2.22 -22.40
C THR A 154 4.50 3.25 -22.03
N GLN A 155 5.63 2.81 -21.49
CA GLN A 155 6.77 3.70 -21.26
C GLN A 155 7.83 3.54 -22.36
N LYS A 156 8.89 4.34 -22.28
CA LYS A 156 9.94 4.39 -23.30
C LYS A 156 10.81 3.13 -23.24
N VAL A 157 11.29 2.72 -24.40
CA VAL A 157 12.34 1.69 -24.51
C VAL A 157 13.56 2.15 -23.71
N GLN A 158 14.09 1.27 -22.84
CA GLN A 158 15.23 1.54 -21.98
C GLN A 158 16.38 0.57 -22.31
N THR A 159 17.62 1.07 -22.25
CA THR A 159 18.81 0.20 -22.26
C THR A 159 18.95 -0.47 -20.90
N MET A 160 18.81 -1.79 -20.88
CA MET A 160 18.84 -2.63 -19.68
C MET A 160 20.26 -3.08 -19.32
N ALA A 161 21.11 -3.29 -20.32
CA ALA A 161 22.51 -3.67 -20.15
C ALA A 161 23.36 -3.22 -21.34
N THR A 162 24.66 -3.05 -21.12
CA THR A 162 25.63 -2.72 -22.17
C THR A 162 26.93 -3.43 -21.89
N GLU A 163 27.48 -4.07 -22.91
CA GLU A 163 28.79 -4.73 -22.89
C GLU A 163 29.59 -4.30 -24.10
N THR A 164 30.92 -4.30 -23.97
CA THR A 164 31.81 -3.86 -25.06
C THR A 164 33.00 -4.79 -25.24
N ALA A 165 33.39 -5.01 -26.48
CA ALA A 165 34.64 -5.66 -26.84
C ALA A 165 35.47 -4.71 -27.71
N VAL A 166 36.78 -4.65 -27.49
CA VAL A 166 37.69 -3.79 -28.25
C VAL A 166 38.79 -4.64 -28.87
N ASN A 167 38.93 -4.58 -30.18
CA ASN A 167 40.03 -5.22 -30.89
C ASN A 167 41.00 -4.15 -31.43
N ARG A 168 42.20 -4.09 -30.86
CA ARG A 168 43.28 -3.18 -31.29
C ARG A 168 44.33 -3.85 -32.17
N THR A 169 44.06 -5.07 -32.63
CA THR A 169 44.97 -5.83 -33.48
C THR A 169 44.63 -5.61 -34.95
N GLY A 170 45.57 -5.95 -35.85
CA GLY A 170 45.38 -5.90 -37.29
C GLY A 170 44.52 -7.03 -37.87
N THR A 171 44.00 -7.92 -37.03
CA THR A 171 43.23 -9.11 -37.45
C THR A 171 41.90 -9.19 -36.71
N ALA A 172 40.85 -9.67 -37.37
CA ALA A 172 39.56 -9.89 -36.71
C ALA A 172 39.68 -10.95 -35.60
N SER A 173 38.88 -10.81 -34.56
CA SER A 173 38.77 -11.77 -33.44
C SER A 173 37.30 -12.08 -33.16
N ALA A 174 37.02 -13.15 -32.42
CA ALA A 174 35.68 -13.47 -31.92
C ALA A 174 35.69 -13.40 -30.38
N VAL A 175 34.70 -12.75 -29.80
CA VAL A 175 34.57 -12.59 -28.34
C VAL A 175 33.19 -13.05 -27.91
N LYS A 176 33.16 -13.74 -26.76
CA LYS A 176 31.93 -14.07 -26.06
C LYS A 176 31.57 -12.93 -25.10
N LEU A 177 30.52 -12.17 -25.40
CA LEU A 177 29.99 -11.15 -24.50
C LEU A 177 28.79 -11.70 -23.74
N THR A 178 28.71 -11.45 -22.44
CA THR A 178 27.58 -11.89 -21.61
C THR A 178 26.85 -10.66 -21.09
N LEU A 179 25.65 -10.40 -21.60
CA LEU A 179 24.78 -9.36 -21.07
C LEU A 179 24.07 -9.86 -19.82
N LYS A 180 24.22 -9.15 -18.71
CA LYS A 180 23.45 -9.36 -17.49
C LYS A 180 22.51 -8.17 -17.28
N TYR A 181 21.22 -8.44 -17.12
CA TYR A 181 20.20 -7.40 -16.91
C TYR A 181 19.17 -7.84 -15.89
N SER A 182 18.52 -6.87 -15.24
CA SER A 182 17.45 -7.13 -14.28
C SER A 182 16.08 -6.77 -14.86
N VAL A 183 15.12 -7.68 -14.68
CA VAL A 183 13.72 -7.47 -15.02
C VAL A 183 13.02 -6.96 -13.78
N ALA A 184 12.55 -5.71 -13.81
CA ALA A 184 11.80 -5.13 -12.72
C ALA A 184 10.32 -5.53 -12.83
N LYS A 185 9.79 -6.12 -11.75
CA LYS A 185 8.37 -6.41 -11.58
C LYS A 185 7.87 -5.71 -10.33
N ARG A 186 6.81 -4.92 -10.44
CA ARG A 186 6.13 -4.28 -9.31
C ARG A 186 4.65 -4.59 -9.38
N ARG A 187 4.08 -5.02 -8.26
CA ARG A 187 2.66 -5.39 -8.16
C ARG A 187 2.05 -4.79 -6.90
N THR A 188 0.86 -4.23 -7.05
CA THR A 188 0.12 -3.57 -5.97
C THR A 188 -1.35 -3.94 -6.10
N TRP A 189 -1.94 -4.47 -5.05
CA TRP A 189 -3.39 -4.68 -4.93
C TRP A 189 -3.95 -3.66 -3.95
N GLY A 190 -4.81 -2.79 -4.45
CA GLY A 190 -5.47 -1.77 -3.64
C GLY A 190 -6.97 -1.74 -3.88
N SER A 191 -7.60 -0.74 -3.30
CA SER A 191 -9.02 -0.42 -3.49
C SER A 191 -9.16 1.08 -3.75
N SER A 192 -10.10 1.44 -4.61
CA SER A 192 -10.39 2.83 -4.97
C SER A 192 -11.28 3.54 -3.93
N VAL A 193 -12.12 2.79 -3.20
CA VAL A 193 -13.15 3.34 -2.30
C VAL A 193 -13.00 2.85 -0.86
N SER A 194 -12.73 1.56 -0.67
CA SER A 194 -12.61 0.98 0.66
C SER A 194 -11.25 1.29 1.25
N LEU A 195 -11.25 1.74 2.50
CA LEU A 195 -10.05 1.88 3.29
C LEU A 195 -9.77 0.54 3.98
N LYS A 196 -8.52 0.05 3.90
CA LYS A 196 -8.05 -1.09 4.69
C LYS A 196 -6.79 -0.67 5.44
N LEU A 197 -6.76 -0.88 6.75
CA LEU A 197 -5.75 -0.32 7.64
C LEU A 197 -4.95 -1.42 8.31
N GLY A 198 -3.68 -1.55 7.94
CA GLY A 198 -2.66 -2.26 8.73
C GLY A 198 -2.85 -3.76 8.94
N VAL A 199 -3.96 -4.36 8.48
CA VAL A 199 -4.20 -5.81 8.60
C VAL A 199 -3.37 -6.54 7.56
N LYS A 200 -2.38 -7.31 8.02
CA LYS A 200 -1.69 -8.28 7.16
C LYS A 200 -2.70 -9.27 6.61
N THR A 201 -2.80 -9.31 5.29
CA THR A 201 -3.81 -10.06 4.57
C THR A 201 -3.18 -11.24 3.86
N ALA A 202 -3.71 -12.44 4.04
CA ALA A 202 -3.41 -13.56 3.17
C ALA A 202 -4.13 -13.36 1.83
N ILE A 203 -3.40 -13.14 0.75
CA ILE A 203 -3.97 -12.94 -0.58
C ILE A 203 -3.70 -14.16 -1.46
N GLN A 204 -4.71 -14.58 -2.23
CA GLN A 204 -4.57 -15.50 -3.35
C GLN A 204 -5.18 -14.85 -4.60
N ALA A 205 -4.34 -14.50 -5.57
CA ALA A 205 -4.76 -13.79 -6.77
C ALA A 205 -3.86 -14.11 -7.97
N GLY A 206 -4.41 -14.09 -9.18
CA GLY A 206 -3.60 -14.04 -10.40
C GLY A 206 -2.78 -12.75 -10.46
N VAL A 207 -1.69 -12.75 -11.22
CA VAL A 207 -0.85 -11.56 -11.45
C VAL A 207 -1.04 -11.09 -12.89
N PRO A 208 -1.73 -9.95 -13.11
CA PRO A 208 -1.77 -9.30 -14.41
C PRO A 208 -0.38 -8.75 -14.79
N GLU A 209 0.07 -9.07 -16.00
CA GLU A 209 1.28 -8.49 -16.63
C GLU A 209 0.96 -8.02 -18.05
N VAL A 210 1.65 -6.96 -18.50
CA VAL A 210 1.55 -6.47 -19.87
C VAL A 210 2.37 -7.37 -20.79
N ALA A 211 1.73 -7.91 -21.83
CA ALA A 211 2.36 -8.68 -22.89
C ALA A 211 1.79 -8.26 -24.24
N SER A 212 2.64 -7.97 -25.22
CA SER A 212 2.22 -7.65 -26.60
C SER A 212 1.10 -6.60 -26.69
N SER A 213 1.16 -5.56 -25.85
CA SER A 213 0.17 -4.46 -25.72
C SER A 213 -1.21 -4.83 -25.15
N SER A 214 -1.39 -6.03 -24.62
CA SER A 214 -2.55 -6.44 -23.83
C SER A 214 -2.15 -6.82 -22.40
N VAL A 215 -3.12 -6.93 -21.50
CA VAL A 215 -2.91 -7.44 -20.14
C VAL A 215 -3.37 -8.88 -20.06
N GLU A 216 -2.50 -9.75 -19.55
CA GLU A 216 -2.77 -11.17 -19.37
C GLU A 216 -2.48 -11.60 -17.93
N ILE A 217 -3.24 -12.57 -17.42
CA ILE A 217 -2.99 -13.17 -16.11
C ILE A 217 -1.96 -14.29 -16.29
N GLN A 218 -0.77 -14.13 -15.73
CA GLN A 218 0.36 -15.05 -15.99
C GLN A 218 0.44 -16.19 -14.98
N HIS A 219 0.52 -15.87 -13.69
CA HIS A 219 0.69 -16.83 -12.60
C HIS A 219 -0.14 -16.47 -11.37
N GLU A 220 -0.31 -17.43 -10.46
CA GLU A 220 -0.92 -17.17 -9.15
C GLU A 220 0.10 -16.64 -8.14
N PHE A 221 -0.33 -15.67 -7.35
CA PHE A 221 0.38 -15.15 -6.19
C PHE A 221 -0.36 -15.54 -4.92
N SER A 222 0.36 -16.16 -3.99
CA SER A 222 -0.15 -16.52 -2.67
C SER A 222 0.88 -16.16 -1.59
N ALA A 223 0.60 -15.13 -0.79
CA ALA A 223 1.47 -14.70 0.30
C ALA A 223 0.72 -13.81 1.32
N SER A 224 1.39 -13.50 2.43
CA SER A 224 0.98 -12.39 3.30
C SER A 224 1.31 -11.05 2.64
N TYR A 225 0.34 -10.15 2.61
CA TYR A 225 0.40 -8.88 1.90
C TYR A 225 -0.30 -7.77 2.70
N THR A 226 0.29 -6.59 2.76
CA THR A 226 -0.38 -5.40 3.30
C THR A 226 -1.10 -4.70 2.16
N TRP A 227 -2.41 -4.47 2.32
CA TRP A 227 -3.22 -3.88 1.28
C TRP A 227 -2.69 -2.51 0.83
N GLY A 228 -2.52 -2.31 -0.48
CA GLY A 228 -2.00 -1.09 -1.07
C GLY A 228 -0.47 -0.97 -1.09
N GLU A 229 0.28 -1.86 -0.43
CA GLU A 229 1.74 -1.84 -0.52
C GLU A 229 2.22 -2.41 -1.85
N SER A 230 3.38 -1.97 -2.35
CA SER A 230 3.95 -2.55 -3.56
C SER A 230 4.90 -3.68 -3.22
N VAL A 231 4.71 -4.83 -3.86
CA VAL A 231 5.71 -5.90 -3.87
C VAL A 231 6.59 -5.71 -5.10
N SER A 232 7.87 -5.44 -4.88
CA SER A 232 8.86 -5.34 -5.95
C SER A 232 9.73 -6.59 -6.00
N GLN A 233 9.95 -7.10 -7.20
CA GLN A 233 10.88 -8.19 -7.47
C GLN A 233 11.80 -7.77 -8.60
N MET A 234 13.10 -8.01 -8.42
CA MET A 234 14.08 -7.95 -9.51
C MET A 234 14.51 -9.38 -9.82
N GLU A 235 14.46 -9.73 -11.10
CA GLU A 235 14.93 -11.02 -11.59
C GLU A 235 16.14 -10.79 -12.48
N GLU A 236 17.29 -11.35 -12.11
CA GLU A 236 18.51 -11.25 -12.92
C GLU A 236 18.47 -12.28 -14.06
N GLN A 237 18.69 -11.80 -15.27
CA GLN A 237 18.80 -12.62 -16.47
C GLN A 237 20.16 -12.41 -17.14
N SER A 238 20.61 -13.45 -17.85
CA SER A 238 21.91 -13.47 -18.51
C SER A 238 21.77 -14.10 -19.90
N VAL A 239 22.29 -13.43 -20.92
CA VAL A 239 22.35 -13.97 -22.29
C VAL A 239 23.76 -13.78 -22.85
N GLN A 240 24.30 -14.83 -23.44
CA GLN A 240 25.63 -14.83 -24.06
C GLN A 240 25.53 -14.68 -25.58
N TYR A 241 26.40 -13.85 -26.14
CA TYR A 241 26.53 -13.60 -27.57
C TYR A 241 27.95 -13.90 -28.02
N ASP A 242 28.09 -14.66 -29.10
CA ASP A 242 29.36 -14.87 -29.78
C ASP A 242 29.43 -13.86 -30.95
N LEU A 243 30.23 -12.80 -30.79
CA LEU A 243 30.30 -11.69 -31.76
C LEU A 243 31.68 -11.59 -32.41
N PRO A 244 31.76 -11.34 -33.73
CA PRO A 244 32.99 -10.93 -34.37
C PRO A 244 33.35 -9.50 -33.95
N VAL A 245 34.65 -9.26 -33.74
CA VAL A 245 35.21 -7.95 -33.44
C VAL A 245 36.28 -7.66 -34.50
N PRO A 246 35.94 -6.89 -35.55
CA PRO A 246 36.87 -6.57 -36.64
C PRO A 246 38.15 -5.88 -36.14
N ALA A 247 39.19 -5.91 -36.96
CA ALA A 247 40.44 -5.21 -36.66
C ALA A 247 40.20 -3.72 -36.36
N TYR A 248 40.91 -3.18 -35.38
CA TYR A 248 40.81 -1.77 -34.95
C TYR A 248 39.38 -1.26 -34.72
N THR A 249 38.52 -2.09 -34.12
CA THR A 249 37.11 -1.76 -33.90
C THR A 249 36.72 -2.01 -32.45
N LYS A 250 35.83 -1.16 -31.92
CA LYS A 250 35.08 -1.39 -30.69
C LYS A 250 33.65 -1.81 -31.06
N VAL A 251 33.25 -2.98 -30.59
CA VAL A 251 31.89 -3.48 -30.67
C VAL A 251 31.19 -3.17 -29.35
N THR A 252 30.00 -2.56 -29.42
CA THR A 252 29.13 -2.30 -28.27
C THR A 252 27.83 -3.07 -28.45
N LEU A 253 27.57 -4.01 -27.54
CA LEU A 253 26.35 -4.80 -27.47
C LEU A 253 25.43 -4.19 -26.39
N ARG A 254 24.19 -3.89 -26.75
CA ARG A 254 23.18 -3.32 -25.85
C ARG A 254 21.96 -4.22 -25.79
N MET A 255 21.41 -4.41 -24.59
CA MET A 255 20.07 -4.97 -24.41
C MET A 255 19.08 -3.82 -24.21
N MET A 256 18.06 -3.75 -25.05
CA MET A 256 16.95 -2.82 -24.94
C MET A 256 15.71 -3.60 -24.46
N GLY A 257 14.88 -2.98 -23.62
CA GLY A 257 13.61 -3.56 -23.19
C GLY A 257 12.55 -2.48 -23.03
N LYS A 258 11.28 -2.86 -23.16
CA LYS A 258 10.16 -1.99 -22.79
C LYS A 258 9.84 -2.19 -21.31
N GLN A 259 9.38 -1.13 -20.67
CA GLN A 259 8.81 -1.20 -19.33
C GLN A 259 7.44 -0.55 -19.40
N ASP A 260 6.40 -1.30 -19.14
CA ASP A 260 5.04 -0.76 -19.15
C ASP A 260 4.42 -0.88 -17.77
N SER A 261 3.42 -0.04 -17.54
CA SER A 261 2.57 -0.13 -16.37
C SER A 261 1.13 -0.37 -16.77
N CYS A 262 0.35 -1.02 -15.91
CA CYS A 262 -1.08 -1.21 -16.13
C CYS A 262 -1.89 -0.98 -14.86
N ASP A 263 -3.12 -0.50 -15.07
CA ASP A 263 -4.17 -0.46 -14.05
C ASP A 263 -5.28 -1.44 -14.46
N VAL A 264 -5.66 -2.35 -13.56
CA VAL A 264 -6.71 -3.34 -13.83
C VAL A 264 -7.73 -3.35 -12.69
N PRO A 265 -8.98 -2.94 -12.94
CA PRO A 265 -10.05 -3.10 -11.98
C PRO A 265 -10.39 -4.56 -11.71
N PHE A 266 -10.73 -4.88 -10.47
CA PHE A 266 -11.09 -6.23 -10.06
C PHE A 266 -12.14 -6.26 -8.94
N SER A 267 -12.89 -7.36 -8.91
CA SER A 267 -13.76 -7.73 -7.78
C SER A 267 -13.10 -8.83 -6.94
N TYR A 268 -13.45 -8.93 -5.66
CA TYR A 268 -12.83 -9.90 -4.76
C TYR A 268 -13.73 -10.23 -3.56
N TYR A 269 -13.45 -11.35 -2.90
CA TYR A 269 -14.00 -11.67 -1.59
C TYR A 269 -13.00 -11.36 -0.50
N GLN A 270 -13.48 -10.78 0.59
CA GLN A 270 -12.75 -10.59 1.83
C GLN A 270 -13.43 -11.41 2.91
N GLU A 271 -12.66 -12.29 3.55
CA GLU A 271 -13.07 -13.04 4.74
C GLU A 271 -12.24 -12.55 5.92
N ASP A 272 -12.93 -12.04 6.92
CA ASP A 272 -12.35 -11.56 8.17
C ASP A 272 -12.78 -12.45 9.33
N ILE A 273 -11.81 -12.80 10.18
CA ILE A 273 -12.07 -13.32 11.52
C ILE A 273 -11.94 -12.14 12.48
N LEU A 274 -13.04 -11.76 13.09
CA LEU A 274 -13.09 -10.66 14.06
C LEU A 274 -12.51 -11.09 15.40
N THR A 275 -12.29 -10.12 16.28
CA THR A 275 -11.71 -10.33 17.62
C THR A 275 -12.58 -11.17 18.56
N ASP A 276 -13.88 -11.27 18.27
CA ASP A 276 -14.80 -12.17 18.98
C ASP A 276 -14.90 -13.57 18.32
N GLY A 277 -14.07 -13.85 17.31
CA GLY A 277 -14.06 -15.09 16.56
C GLY A 277 -15.13 -15.19 15.47
N GLN A 278 -16.00 -14.18 15.31
CA GLN A 278 -16.99 -14.18 14.25
C GLN A 278 -16.31 -14.11 12.88
N LYS A 279 -16.79 -14.94 11.95
CA LYS A 279 -16.40 -14.88 10.54
C LYS A 279 -17.35 -13.98 9.76
N VAL A 280 -16.80 -12.98 9.08
CA VAL A 280 -17.54 -12.07 8.20
C VAL A 280 -16.97 -12.18 6.79
N VAL A 281 -17.84 -12.40 5.81
CA VAL A 281 -17.45 -12.50 4.40
C VAL A 281 -18.19 -11.44 3.60
N ASN A 282 -17.44 -10.60 2.89
CA ASN A 282 -17.98 -9.55 2.04
C ASN A 282 -17.42 -9.67 0.63
N LYS A 283 -18.26 -9.40 -0.38
CA LYS A 283 -17.82 -9.22 -1.76
C LYS A 283 -17.63 -7.73 -2.03
N PHE A 284 -16.49 -7.38 -2.59
CA PHE A 284 -16.13 -6.03 -2.99
C PHE A 284 -15.93 -5.95 -4.50
N ASP A 285 -16.23 -4.78 -5.05
CA ASP A 285 -16.14 -4.48 -6.48
C ASP A 285 -15.40 -3.16 -6.74
N ASP A 286 -14.42 -2.87 -5.88
CA ASP A 286 -13.68 -1.61 -5.86
C ASP A 286 -12.17 -1.78 -5.97
N GLY A 287 -11.72 -3.00 -6.28
CA GLY A 287 -10.30 -3.36 -6.36
C GLY A 287 -9.63 -2.71 -7.56
N ILE A 288 -8.40 -2.23 -7.38
CA ILE A 288 -7.54 -1.73 -8.45
C ILE A 288 -6.17 -2.35 -8.28
N TYR A 289 -5.70 -3.01 -9.33
CA TYR A 289 -4.34 -3.54 -9.41
C TYR A 289 -3.47 -2.58 -10.19
N HIS A 290 -2.27 -2.30 -9.68
CA HIS A 290 -1.23 -1.55 -10.37
C HIS A 290 -0.02 -2.47 -10.60
N GLY A 291 0.25 -2.74 -11.87
CA GLY A 291 1.38 -3.57 -12.32
C GLY A 291 2.43 -2.75 -13.06
N VAL A 292 3.70 -3.12 -12.88
CA VAL A 292 4.81 -2.69 -13.74
C VAL A 292 5.62 -3.93 -14.09
N ASN A 293 5.90 -4.13 -15.37
CA ASN A 293 6.76 -5.21 -15.83
C ASN A 293 7.57 -4.80 -17.06
N SER A 294 8.76 -5.38 -17.20
CA SER A 294 9.60 -5.22 -18.39
C SER A 294 9.45 -6.42 -19.34
N TYR A 295 9.36 -6.15 -20.64
CA TYR A 295 9.15 -7.15 -21.69
C TYR A 295 9.74 -6.69 -23.04
N ASP A 296 9.60 -7.51 -24.08
CA ASP A 296 10.04 -7.22 -25.46
C ASP A 296 11.53 -6.83 -25.54
N PHE A 297 12.38 -7.73 -25.04
CA PHE A 297 13.82 -7.53 -25.00
C PHE A 297 14.45 -7.75 -26.38
N THR A 298 15.21 -6.76 -26.84
CA THR A 298 15.91 -6.80 -28.13
C THR A 298 17.37 -6.41 -27.96
N SER A 299 18.27 -7.11 -28.64
CA SER A 299 19.70 -6.78 -28.65
C SER A 299 20.08 -5.90 -29.84
N GLU A 300 20.93 -4.90 -29.60
CA GLU A 300 21.53 -4.03 -30.62
C GLU A 300 23.05 -4.14 -30.57
N VAL A 301 23.69 -4.23 -31.75
CA VAL A 301 25.16 -4.24 -31.88
C VAL A 301 25.58 -3.04 -32.70
N THR A 302 26.53 -2.26 -32.17
CA THR A 302 27.12 -1.11 -32.87
C THR A 302 28.63 -1.25 -32.94
N GLU A 303 29.20 -0.80 -34.06
CA GLU A 303 30.65 -0.84 -34.33
C GLU A 303 31.22 0.57 -34.44
N GLU A 304 32.33 0.82 -33.76
CA GLU A 304 33.06 2.09 -33.78
C GLU A 304 34.51 1.83 -34.20
N LYS A 305 34.95 2.48 -35.28
CA LYS A 305 36.36 2.40 -35.72
C LYS A 305 37.26 3.15 -34.75
N LEU A 306 38.34 2.52 -34.34
CA LEU A 306 39.37 3.13 -33.50
C LEU A 306 40.34 3.93 -34.38
N PRO A 307 40.90 5.05 -33.88
CA PRO A 307 42.00 5.72 -34.56
C PRO A 307 43.20 4.77 -34.66
N GLY A 308 43.63 4.46 -35.89
CA GLY A 308 44.74 3.55 -36.13
C GLY A 308 46.08 4.16 -35.70
N SER A 309 46.97 3.35 -35.13
CA SER A 309 48.39 3.69 -35.12
C SER A 309 48.87 3.67 -36.57
N THR A 310 49.19 4.83 -37.15
CA THR A 310 50.00 4.90 -38.37
C THR A 310 51.29 4.09 -38.14
N PRO A 311 51.69 3.19 -39.07
CA PRO A 311 53.02 2.63 -39.01
C PRO A 311 54.00 3.80 -39.19
N ASP A 312 54.85 4.03 -38.19
CA ASP A 312 56.02 4.88 -38.35
C ASP A 312 56.77 4.37 -39.60
N SER A 313 56.81 5.21 -40.62
CA SER A 313 57.64 4.99 -41.79
C SER A 313 59.06 4.72 -41.32
N THR A 314 59.57 3.54 -41.65
CA THR A 314 60.97 3.15 -41.52
C THR A 314 61.86 4.30 -41.97
N CYS A 315 62.52 4.94 -41.01
CA CYS A 315 63.67 5.79 -41.28
C CYS A 315 64.83 4.85 -41.61
N SER A 316 65.08 4.63 -42.90
CA SER A 316 66.29 3.97 -43.38
C SER A 316 67.49 4.87 -43.07
N PHE A 317 68.37 4.38 -42.20
CA PHE A 317 69.71 4.91 -42.02
C PHE A 317 70.50 4.73 -43.32
N LEU A 318 71.00 5.84 -43.86
CA LEU A 318 72.25 5.91 -44.61
C LEU A 318 73.29 6.59 -43.71
#